data_AF-A0A8T6LSA1-F1
#
_entry.id   AF-A0A8T6LSA1-F1
#
_cell.length_a   1.000
_cell.length_b   1.000
_cell.length_c   1.000
_cell.angle_alpha   90.00
_cell.angle_beta   90.00
_cell.angle_gamma   90.00
#
_symmetry.space_group_name_H-M   'P 1'
#
loop_
_entity.id
_entity.type
_entity.pdbx_description
1 polymer ?
#
loop_
_entity_poly.entity_id
_entity_poly.type
_entity_poly.pdbx_seq_one_letter_code
_entity_poly.pdbx_strand_id
1 'polypeptide(L)'
;RAQLIDIATEGSVTVPAKLLQGVSASLRGGSNIELELDGNQLSVKCGRYSGTLETLPPEDFPRLDPGNDVDGVTMKSAVLAKMLSETHFAMAQSDPRYYLNGMLIEISEDGLRLVATDGHRLSCSETAECTASGDSDSSKGIVPRNSINA
;
A
#
# COMPACT_ATOMS: atom_id res chain seq x y z
N ARG A 1 14.91 -11.09 -5.33
CA ARG A 1 13.67 -11.73 -4.85
C ARG A 1 14.09 -12.90 -3.96
N ALA A 2 13.58 -12.96 -2.73
CA ALA A 2 13.73 -14.16 -1.91
C ALA A 2 12.77 -15.24 -2.42
N GLN A 3 13.16 -16.51 -2.28
CA GLN A 3 12.33 -17.65 -2.62
C GLN A 3 12.18 -18.50 -1.35
N LEU A 4 10.96 -18.97 -1.09
CA LEU A 4 10.71 -19.93 -0.03
C LEU A 4 11.38 -21.26 -0.40
N ILE A 5 12.23 -21.78 0.49
CA ILE A 5 12.99 -23.02 0.27
C ILE A 5 12.29 -24.20 0.94
N ASP A 6 11.90 -24.03 2.21
CA ASP A 6 11.29 -25.08 3.02
C ASP A 6 10.41 -24.48 4.13
N ILE A 7 9.45 -25.26 4.63
CA ILE A 7 8.59 -24.93 5.78
C ILE A 7 8.66 -26.09 6.78
N ALA A 8 9.29 -25.85 7.93
CA ALA A 8 9.29 -26.82 9.03
C ALA A 8 7.98 -26.76 9.85
N THR A 9 7.51 -25.55 10.14
CA THR A 9 6.31 -25.31 10.97
C THR A 9 5.54 -24.12 10.40
N GLU A 10 4.23 -24.30 10.18
CA GLU A 10 3.34 -23.20 9.79
C GLU A 10 3.00 -22.31 10.98
N GLY A 11 2.82 -21.01 10.73
CA GLY A 11 2.45 -20.06 11.77
C GLY A 11 2.36 -18.62 11.27
N SER A 12 2.04 -17.72 12.19
CA SER A 12 1.95 -16.29 11.93
C SER A 12 2.45 -15.50 13.14
N VAL A 13 3.09 -14.37 12.89
CA VAL A 13 3.62 -13.49 13.92
C VAL A 13 3.76 -12.07 13.37
N THR A 14 3.78 -11.06 14.25
CA THR A 14 4.10 -9.69 13.86
C THR A 14 5.47 -9.29 14.41
N VAL A 15 6.21 -8.50 13.62
CA VAL A 15 7.54 -8.00 13.99
C VAL A 15 7.68 -6.52 13.62
N PRO A 16 8.54 -5.75 14.31
CA PRO A 16 8.80 -4.36 13.96
C PRO A 16 9.38 -4.22 12.55
N ALA A 17 8.62 -3.64 11.63
CA ALA A 17 8.96 -3.56 10.20
C ALA A 17 10.32 -2.90 9.93
N LYS A 18 10.65 -1.82 10.66
CA LYS A 18 11.94 -1.12 10.51
C LYS A 18 13.13 -1.99 10.93
N LEU A 19 12.97 -2.80 11.99
CA LEU A 19 14.03 -3.71 12.42
C LEU A 19 14.22 -4.82 11.39
N LEU A 20 13.13 -5.46 10.94
CA LEU A 20 13.20 -6.49 9.91
C LEU A 20 13.84 -5.95 8.62
N GLN A 21 13.50 -4.72 8.21
CA GLN A 21 14.13 -4.06 7.07
C GLN A 21 15.64 -3.86 7.29
N GLY A 22 16.05 -3.37 8.47
CA GLY A 22 17.46 -3.23 8.82
C GLY A 22 18.22 -4.57 8.80
N VAL A 23 17.58 -5.65 9.27
CA VAL A 23 18.14 -7.00 9.19
C VAL A 23 18.33 -7.40 7.73
N SER A 24 17.30 -7.27 6.90
CA SER A 24 17.36 -7.63 5.48
C SER A 24 18.44 -6.89 4.71
N ALA A 25 18.70 -5.62 5.04
CA ALA A 25 19.78 -4.82 4.46
C ALA A 25 21.19 -5.30 4.86
N SER A 26 21.29 -5.96 6.02
CA SER A 26 22.55 -6.52 6.55
C SER A 26 22.87 -7.91 6.00
N LEU A 27 21.89 -8.58 5.39
CA LEU A 27 22.07 -9.92 4.84
C LEU A 27 22.85 -9.85 3.52
N ARG A 28 23.90 -10.66 3.43
CA ARG A 28 24.67 -10.79 2.18
C ARG A 28 23.87 -11.63 1.19
N GLY A 29 23.70 -11.14 -0.03
CA GLY A 29 22.95 -11.84 -1.07
C GLY A 29 23.47 -13.27 -1.31
N GLY A 30 22.55 -14.21 -1.56
CA GLY A 30 22.86 -15.61 -1.91
C GLY A 30 22.90 -16.58 -0.72
N SER A 31 22.65 -16.12 0.51
CA SER A 31 22.58 -16.98 1.69
C SER A 31 21.12 -17.34 2.04
N ASN A 32 20.90 -18.56 2.51
CA ASN A 32 19.60 -18.97 3.02
C ASN A 32 19.27 -18.19 4.30
N ILE A 33 18.01 -17.79 4.44
CA ILE A 33 17.49 -17.11 5.63
C ILE A 33 16.62 -18.12 6.36
N GLU A 34 16.97 -18.41 7.60
CA GLU A 34 16.18 -19.24 8.50
C GLU A 34 15.45 -18.34 9.49
N LEU A 35 14.15 -18.57 9.63
CA LEU A 35 13.27 -17.88 10.56
C LEU A 35 12.68 -18.93 11.49
N GLU A 36 12.86 -18.73 12.79
CA GLU A 36 12.42 -19.67 13.82
C GLU A 36 11.72 -18.89 14.93
N LEU A 37 10.45 -19.20 15.17
CA LEU A 37 9.65 -18.58 16.22
C LEU A 37 9.69 -19.46 17.47
N ASP A 38 10.22 -18.92 18.57
CA ASP A 38 10.20 -19.56 19.89
C ASP A 38 9.52 -18.63 20.90
N GLY A 39 8.32 -19.00 21.33
CA GLY A 39 7.46 -18.16 22.16
C GLY A 39 7.19 -16.81 21.50
N ASN A 40 7.72 -15.73 22.09
CA ASN A 40 7.56 -14.35 21.63
C ASN A 40 8.83 -13.76 21.00
N GLN A 41 9.73 -14.63 20.53
CA GLN A 41 10.99 -14.24 19.90
C GLN A 41 11.14 -14.90 18.53
N LEU A 42 11.37 -14.09 17.51
CA LEU A 42 11.70 -14.56 16.16
C LEU A 42 13.22 -14.53 15.97
N SER A 43 13.84 -15.70 15.92
CA SER A 43 15.24 -15.85 15.52
C SER A 43 15.37 -15.70 14.00
N VAL A 44 16.35 -14.91 13.58
CA VAL A 44 16.72 -14.72 12.17
C VAL A 44 18.17 -15.12 11.99
N LYS A 45 18.42 -16.19 11.25
CA LYS A 45 19.76 -16.71 10.96
C LYS A 45 20.04 -16.63 9.45
N CYS A 46 21.24 -16.19 9.09
CA CYS A 46 21.66 -16.08 7.70
C CYS A 46 23.19 -16.13 7.61
N GLY A 47 23.74 -17.29 7.25
CA GLY A 47 25.18 -17.52 7.22
C GLY A 47 25.82 -17.28 8.61
N ARG A 48 26.62 -16.21 8.74
CA ARG A 48 27.26 -15.82 10.02
C ARG A 48 26.41 -14.84 10.85
N TYR A 49 25.34 -14.32 10.29
CA TYR A 49 24.43 -13.44 10.99
C TYR A 49 23.44 -14.26 11.82
N SER A 50 23.27 -13.88 13.08
CA SER A 50 22.22 -14.41 13.95
C SER A 50 21.69 -13.24 14.78
N GLY A 51 20.39 -13.03 14.74
CA GLY A 51 19.70 -12.01 15.52
C GLY A 51 18.36 -12.53 16.02
N THR A 52 17.80 -11.80 16.97
CA THR A 52 16.47 -12.08 17.51
C THR A 52 15.63 -10.81 17.47
N LEU A 53 14.37 -10.95 17.06
CA LEU A 53 13.38 -9.89 17.06
C LEU A 53 12.31 -10.20 18.11
N GLU A 54 11.95 -9.22 18.92
CA GLU A 54 10.74 -9.31 19.74
C GLU A 54 9.50 -9.27 18.86
N THR A 55 8.52 -10.08 19.20
CA THR A 55 7.30 -10.26 18.41
C THR A 55 6.07 -9.84 19.19
N LEU A 56 4.99 -9.51 18.46
CA LEU A 56 3.66 -9.41 19.04
C LEU A 56 2.73 -10.46 18.41
N PRO A 57 1.71 -10.93 19.16
CA PRO A 57 0.72 -11.86 18.65
C PRO A 57 -0.01 -11.31 17.41
N PRO A 58 -0.30 -12.14 16.39
CA PRO A 58 -1.06 -11.74 15.21
C PRO A 58 -2.44 -11.14 15.50
N GLU A 59 -3.10 -11.60 16.56
CA GLU A 59 -4.41 -11.13 17.00
C GLU A 59 -4.41 -9.67 17.45
N ASP A 60 -3.26 -9.12 17.86
CA ASP A 60 -3.11 -7.72 18.23
C ASP A 60 -2.95 -6.82 16.99
N PHE A 61 -2.72 -7.40 15.82
CA PHE A 61 -2.61 -6.64 14.57
C PHE A 61 -4.00 -6.17 14.12
N PRO A 62 -4.17 -4.87 13.77
CA PRO A 62 -5.45 -4.35 13.36
C PRO A 62 -5.96 -5.08 12.11
N ARG A 63 -7.16 -5.65 12.20
CA ARG A 63 -7.85 -6.24 11.06
C ARG A 63 -8.49 -5.13 10.25
N LEU A 64 -8.13 -5.06 8.97
CA LEU A 64 -8.86 -4.27 8.00
C LEU A 64 -9.98 -5.16 7.46
N ASP A 65 -11.24 -4.83 7.75
CA ASP A 65 -12.36 -5.41 7.02
C ASP A 65 -12.42 -4.73 5.65
N PRO A 66 -12.18 -5.43 4.53
CA PRO A 66 -12.13 -4.80 3.22
C PRO A 66 -13.48 -4.27 2.72
N GLY A 67 -14.57 -4.41 3.49
CA GLY A 67 -15.93 -4.19 3.00
C GLY A 67 -16.33 -5.23 1.95
N ASN A 68 -17.62 -5.37 1.71
CA ASN A 68 -18.14 -6.19 0.61
C ASN A 68 -18.52 -5.27 -0.56
N ASP A 69 -18.19 -5.69 -1.78
CA ASP A 69 -18.48 -5.06 -3.07
C ASP A 69 -18.14 -3.56 -3.15
N VAL A 70 -16.89 -3.29 -3.54
CA VAL A 70 -16.45 -1.93 -3.88
C VAL A 70 -16.34 -1.86 -5.40
N ASP A 71 -17.01 -0.87 -5.99
CA ASP A 71 -16.77 -0.51 -7.38
C ASP A 71 -15.27 -0.28 -7.59
N GLY A 72 -14.71 -0.95 -8.59
CA GLY A 72 -13.29 -1.02 -8.82
C GLY A 72 -12.93 -0.73 -10.27
N VAL A 73 -11.65 -0.46 -10.51
CA VAL A 73 -11.11 -0.33 -11.86
C VAL A 73 -9.85 -1.16 -11.97
N THR A 74 -9.76 -1.91 -13.06
CA THR A 74 -8.52 -2.61 -13.47
C THR A 74 -7.86 -1.81 -14.59
N MET A 75 -6.58 -1.47 -14.40
CA MET A 75 -5.78 -0.72 -15.37
C MET A 75 -4.29 -1.03 -15.23
N LYS A 76 -3.48 -0.56 -16.19
CA LYS A 76 -2.02 -0.66 -16.11
C LYS A 76 -1.52 0.28 -14.99
N SER A 77 -0.65 -0.24 -14.12
CA SER A 77 -0.03 0.55 -13.04
C SER A 77 0.69 1.82 -13.53
N ALA A 78 1.30 1.76 -14.72
CA ALA A 78 1.96 2.91 -15.34
C ALA A 78 0.98 4.05 -15.70
N VAL A 79 -0.27 3.72 -16.08
CA VAL A 79 -1.31 4.71 -16.37
C VAL A 79 -1.71 5.41 -15.08
N LEU A 80 -2.01 4.65 -14.03
CA LEU A 80 -2.34 5.21 -12.71
C LEU A 80 -1.21 6.10 -12.17
N ALA A 81 0.04 5.63 -12.23
CA ALA A 81 1.20 6.39 -11.77
C ALA A 81 1.35 7.72 -12.51
N LYS A 82 1.15 7.72 -13.84
CA LYS A 82 1.15 8.94 -14.65
C LYS A 82 0.05 9.90 -14.19
N MET A 83 -1.20 9.45 -14.08
CA MET A 83 -2.32 10.31 -13.67
C MET A 83 -2.10 10.91 -12.27
N LEU A 84 -1.57 10.13 -11.32
CA LEU A 84 -1.21 10.62 -9.98
C LEU A 84 -0.13 11.70 -10.05
N SER A 85 0.92 11.49 -10.86
CA SER A 85 2.00 12.46 -11.02
C SER A 85 1.51 13.80 -11.59
N GLU A 86 0.53 13.77 -12.52
CA GLU A 86 -0.06 14.94 -13.16
C GLU A 86 -1.00 15.73 -12.23
N THR A 87 -1.53 15.11 -11.17
CA THR A 87 -2.60 15.69 -10.37
C THR A 87 -2.21 16.01 -8.93
N HIS A 88 -1.34 15.21 -8.30
CA HIS A 88 -1.09 15.28 -6.85
C HIS A 88 -0.62 16.65 -6.34
N PHE A 89 0.14 17.41 -7.14
CA PHE A 89 0.73 18.69 -6.73
C PHE A 89 -0.33 19.76 -6.43
N ALA A 90 -1.54 19.61 -7.00
CA ALA A 90 -2.63 20.56 -6.86
C ALA A 90 -3.46 20.34 -5.58
N MET A 91 -3.26 19.24 -4.85
CA MET A 91 -3.94 19.03 -3.56
C MET A 91 -3.52 20.09 -2.54
N ALA A 92 -4.44 20.49 -1.67
CA ALA A 92 -4.12 21.39 -0.56
C ALA A 92 -3.23 20.73 0.49
N GLN A 93 -2.58 21.56 1.31
CA GLN A 93 -1.81 21.13 2.49
C GLN A 93 -2.46 21.75 3.73
N SER A 94 -3.01 20.90 4.61
CA SER A 94 -3.60 21.31 5.89
C SER A 94 -4.62 22.45 5.78
N ASP A 95 -5.41 22.46 4.70
CA ASP A 95 -6.51 23.44 4.53
C ASP A 95 -7.66 23.11 5.49
N PRO A 96 -8.34 24.11 6.09
CA PRO A 96 -9.51 23.87 6.94
C PRO A 96 -10.65 23.14 6.22
N ARG A 97 -10.73 23.25 4.89
CA ARG A 97 -11.63 22.47 4.03
C ARG A 97 -11.01 21.11 3.79
N TYR A 98 -11.29 20.16 4.68
CA TYR A 98 -10.69 18.82 4.67
C TYR A 98 -10.82 18.08 3.32
N TYR A 99 -11.88 18.34 2.55
CA TYR A 99 -12.10 17.74 1.22
C TYR A 99 -11.09 18.20 0.16
N LEU A 100 -10.31 19.27 0.41
CA LEU A 100 -9.21 19.69 -0.46
C LEU A 100 -7.87 19.03 -0.10
N ASN A 101 -7.77 18.39 1.07
CA ASN A 101 -6.56 17.71 1.56
C ASN A 101 -6.47 16.28 1.01
N GLY A 102 -6.83 16.09 -0.25
CA GLY A 102 -6.89 14.80 -0.92
C GLY A 102 -7.18 14.96 -2.41
N MET A 103 -7.28 13.83 -3.08
CA MET A 103 -7.60 13.75 -4.50
C MET A 103 -8.95 13.10 -4.67
N LEU A 104 -9.82 13.74 -5.44
CA LEU A 104 -11.05 13.12 -5.91
C LEU A 104 -10.68 12.04 -6.93
N ILE A 105 -11.20 10.84 -6.72
CA ILE A 105 -11.23 9.75 -7.67
C ILE A 105 -12.68 9.55 -8.08
N GLU A 106 -12.94 9.58 -9.37
CA GLU A 106 -14.26 9.33 -9.96
C GLU A 106 -14.13 8.20 -11.00
N ILE A 107 -14.96 7.18 -10.84
CA ILE A 107 -15.10 6.03 -11.74
C ILE A 107 -16.46 6.18 -12.42
N SER A 108 -16.47 6.17 -13.74
CA SER A 108 -17.68 6.30 -14.56
C SER A 108 -17.59 5.41 -15.80
N GLU A 109 -18.64 5.39 -16.62
CA GLU A 109 -18.64 4.70 -17.92
C GLU A 109 -17.54 5.22 -18.86
N ASP A 110 -17.18 6.51 -18.73
CA ASP A 110 -16.15 7.17 -19.55
C ASP A 110 -14.72 6.83 -19.08
N GLY A 111 -14.58 6.16 -17.93
CA GLY A 111 -13.31 5.72 -17.35
C GLY A 111 -13.01 6.33 -15.99
N LEU A 112 -11.71 6.56 -15.72
CA LEU A 112 -11.19 7.07 -14.45
C LEU A 112 -10.82 8.55 -14.57
N ARG A 113 -11.29 9.36 -13.63
CA ARG A 113 -10.91 10.77 -13.47
C ARG A 113 -10.27 11.00 -12.09
N LEU A 114 -9.13 11.67 -12.09
CA LEU A 114 -8.46 12.16 -10.89
C LEU A 114 -8.48 13.69 -10.86
N VAL A 115 -8.96 14.29 -9.77
CA VAL A 115 -9.02 15.75 -9.60
C VAL A 115 -8.39 16.17 -8.28
N ALA A 116 -7.56 17.19 -8.31
CA ALA A 116 -6.98 17.80 -7.13
C ALA A 116 -7.00 19.33 -7.24
N THR A 117 -7.27 20.00 -6.13
CA THR A 117 -7.27 21.47 -6.05
C THR A 117 -6.99 21.96 -4.64
N ASP A 118 -6.37 23.13 -4.54
CA ASP A 118 -6.10 23.86 -3.30
C ASP A 118 -6.96 25.14 -3.19
N GLY A 119 -7.92 25.32 -4.10
CA GLY A 119 -8.73 26.53 -4.23
C GLY A 119 -8.08 27.66 -5.02
N HIS A 120 -6.79 27.56 -5.37
CA HIS A 120 -6.08 28.53 -6.22
C HIS A 120 -5.79 27.96 -7.61
N ARG A 121 -5.54 26.65 -7.68
CA ARG A 121 -5.29 25.91 -8.92
C ARG A 121 -6.02 24.57 -8.88
N LEU A 122 -6.25 24.00 -10.05
CA LEU A 122 -6.87 22.71 -10.23
C LEU A 122 -6.08 21.91 -11.26
N SER A 123 -5.84 20.63 -10.96
CA SER A 123 -5.34 19.66 -11.93
C SER A 123 -6.35 18.53 -12.09
N CYS A 124 -6.57 18.11 -13.32
CA CYS A 124 -7.47 17.02 -13.70
C CYS A 124 -6.74 16.11 -14.70
N SER A 125 -6.78 14.80 -14.47
CA SER A 125 -6.27 13.79 -15.40
C SER A 125 -7.34 12.72 -15.59
N GLU A 126 -7.60 12.36 -16.85
CA GLU A 126 -8.67 11.45 -17.26
C GLU A 126 -8.10 10.34 -18.14
N THR A 127 -8.62 9.13 -18.01
CA THR A 127 -8.28 8.02 -18.89
C THR A 127 -9.46 7.09 -19.11
N ALA A 128 -9.60 6.60 -20.34
CA ALA A 128 -10.47 5.48 -20.70
C ALA A 128 -9.70 4.14 -20.71
N GLU A 129 -8.39 4.13 -20.39
CA GLU A 129 -7.56 2.91 -20.35
C GLU A 129 -7.78 2.10 -19.05
N CYS A 130 -9.04 1.79 -18.76
CA CYS A 130 -9.44 0.99 -17.60
C CYS A 130 -10.67 0.14 -17.88
N THR A 131 -10.86 -0.88 -17.06
CA THR A 131 -12.06 -1.73 -17.05
C THR A 131 -12.70 -1.60 -15.69
N ALA A 132 -13.93 -1.07 -15.62
CA ALA A 132 -14.68 -0.95 -14.39
C ALA A 132 -15.31 -2.29 -14.00
N SER A 133 -15.37 -2.56 -12.71
CA SER A 133 -16.07 -3.70 -12.10
C SER A 133 -17.04 -3.16 -11.05
N GLY A 134 -18.34 -3.37 -11.23
CA GLY A 134 -19.38 -2.81 -10.35
C GLY A 134 -20.68 -2.48 -11.11
N ASP A 135 -21.78 -2.29 -10.39
CA ASP A 135 -23.09 -2.00 -10.98
C ASP A 135 -23.27 -0.48 -11.21
N SER A 136 -22.96 -0.06 -12.43
CA SER A 136 -23.58 1.01 -13.24
C SER A 136 -24.09 2.32 -12.60
N ASP A 137 -23.46 2.84 -11.54
CA ASP A 137 -23.57 4.24 -11.13
C ASP A 137 -22.17 4.85 -10.96
N SER A 138 -22.00 6.12 -11.33
CA SER A 138 -20.72 6.82 -11.18
C SER A 138 -20.30 6.83 -9.71
N SER A 139 -19.18 6.20 -9.37
CA SER A 139 -18.66 6.12 -8.02
C SER A 139 -17.58 7.18 -7.81
N LYS A 140 -17.62 7.88 -6.67
CA LYS A 140 -16.63 8.93 -6.36
C LYS A 140 -16.23 8.92 -4.89
N GLY A 141 -14.96 9.19 -4.66
CA GLY A 141 -14.39 9.26 -3.32
C GLY A 141 -13.18 10.18 -3.27
N ILE A 142 -12.90 10.74 -2.09
CA ILE A 142 -11.69 11.53 -1.86
C ILE A 142 -10.68 10.64 -1.15
N VAL A 143 -9.56 10.37 -1.82
CA VAL A 143 -8.44 9.67 -1.22
C VAL A 143 -7.57 10.68 -0.47
N PRO A 144 -7.31 10.48 0.84
CA PRO A 144 -6.49 11.40 1.62
C PRO A 144 -5.09 11.57 1.03
N ARG A 145 -4.55 12.79 1.11
CA ARG A 145 -3.22 13.12 0.58
C ARG A 145 -2.13 12.14 1.04
N ASN A 146 -2.15 11.72 2.30
CA ASN A 146 -1.14 10.81 2.87
C ASN A 146 -1.15 9.40 2.26
N SER A 147 -2.27 9.01 1.63
CA SER A 147 -2.38 7.74 0.91
C SER A 147 -1.86 7.84 -0.53
N ILE A 148 -1.68 9.06 -1.04
CA ILE A 148 -1.21 9.34 -2.40
C ILE A 148 0.27 9.68 -2.33
N ASN A 149 1.10 8.67 -2.58
CA ASN A 149 2.54 8.82 -2.64
C ASN A 149 2.95 8.78 -4.13
N ALA A 150 2.92 9.95 -4.77
CA ALA A 150 3.40 10.14 -6.13
C ALA A 150 4.89 10.51 -6.13
#